data_AF-A0A0H3CHP8-F1
#
_entry.id   AF-A0A0H3CHP8-F1
#
_cell.length_a   1.000
_cell.length_b   1.000
_cell.length_c   1.000
_cell.angle_alpha   90.00
_cell.angle_beta   90.00
_cell.angle_gamma   90.00
#
_symmetry.space_group_name_H-M   'P 1'
#
loop_
_entity.id
_entity.type
_entity.pdbx_description
1 polymer ?
#
loop_
_entity_poly.entity_id
_entity_poly.type
_entity_poly.pdbx_seq_one_letter_code
_entity_poly.pdbx_strand_id
1 'polypeptide(L)'
;METLNLLWLPVSKTWRLNERHYGALQGMRKDEAAQQMGEELVYHWRKSYRGIPPLLAAAPQLLHREARYHHIALSDLPKGESLEMALRRVIPYWQHVIAPRVVSGLC
;
A
#
# COMPACT_ATOMS: atom_id res chain seq x y z
N MET A 1 15.30 14.61 7.94
CA MET A 1 16.56 13.84 8.07
C MET A 1 17.75 14.80 8.07
N GLU A 2 17.94 15.60 7.01
CA GLU A 2 19.02 16.59 6.93
C GLU A 2 18.90 17.69 8.00
N THR A 3 17.72 18.27 8.18
CA THR A 3 17.43 19.25 9.26
C THR A 3 17.56 18.68 10.68
N LEU A 4 17.53 17.35 10.82
CA LEU A 4 17.72 16.65 12.10
C LEU A 4 19.15 16.10 12.25
N ASN A 5 20.02 16.27 11.24
CA ASN A 5 21.36 15.70 11.16
C ASN A 5 21.43 14.16 11.32
N LEU A 6 20.46 13.44 10.74
CA LEU A 6 20.30 11.97 10.87
C LEU A 6 20.49 11.22 9.55
N LEU A 7 21.20 11.79 8.57
CA LEU A 7 21.42 11.15 7.25
C LEU A 7 22.22 9.84 7.32
N TRP A 8 22.94 9.61 8.41
CA TRP A 8 23.72 8.41 8.67
C TRP A 8 22.87 7.21 9.08
N LEU A 9 21.59 7.40 9.41
CA LEU A 9 20.72 6.31 9.82
C LEU A 9 20.45 5.35 8.64
N PRO A 10 20.49 4.02 8.88
CA PRO A 10 20.21 3.05 7.84
C PRO A 10 18.75 3.14 7.37
N VAL A 11 18.55 3.23 6.06
CA VAL A 11 17.22 3.25 5.45
C VAL A 11 16.95 1.94 4.73
N SER A 12 15.91 1.22 5.16
CA SER A 12 15.41 0.02 4.49
C SER A 12 14.08 0.33 3.79
N LYS A 13 13.95 -0.06 2.52
CA LYS A 13 12.73 0.14 1.72
C LYS A 13 12.05 -1.20 1.45
N THR A 14 10.73 -1.24 1.52
CA THR A 14 9.93 -2.42 1.18
C THR A 14 8.57 -2.02 0.66
N TRP A 15 8.05 -2.76 -0.33
CA TRP A 15 6.70 -2.55 -0.85
C TRP A 15 5.61 -2.85 0.19
N ARG A 16 5.92 -3.70 1.18
CA ARG A 16 4.99 -4.08 2.25
C ARG A 16 4.54 -2.89 3.09
N LEU A 17 5.28 -1.79 3.08
CA LEU A 17 4.97 -0.54 3.76
C LEU A 17 4.37 0.54 2.84
N ASN A 18 4.06 0.21 1.59
CA ASN A 18 3.35 1.15 0.70
C ASN A 18 1.97 1.50 1.26
N GLU A 19 1.44 2.65 0.83
CA GLU A 19 0.02 2.98 0.99
C GLU A 19 -0.87 1.88 0.37
N ARG A 20 -2.12 1.77 0.85
CA ARG A 20 -3.14 0.88 0.31
C ARG A 20 -3.36 1.13 -1.18
N HIS A 21 -3.41 0.07 -1.97
CA HIS A 21 -3.67 0.16 -3.41
C HIS A 21 -5.15 0.49 -3.67
N TYR A 22 -5.44 1.66 -4.22
CA TYR A 22 -6.82 2.11 -4.49
C TYR A 22 -7.48 1.46 -5.72
N GLY A 23 -6.77 0.55 -6.39
CA GLY A 23 -7.29 -0.19 -7.54
C GLY A 23 -7.60 0.76 -8.69
N ALA A 24 -8.76 0.59 -9.33
CA ALA A 24 -9.17 1.43 -10.45
C ALA A 24 -9.51 2.87 -10.05
N LEU A 25 -9.56 3.19 -8.76
CA LEU A 25 -9.74 4.56 -8.27
C LEU A 25 -8.45 5.40 -8.32
N GLN A 26 -7.30 4.79 -8.58
CA GLN A 26 -6.04 5.55 -8.69
C GLN A 26 -6.12 6.57 -9.82
N GLY A 27 -5.78 7.82 -9.51
CA GLY A 27 -5.79 8.93 -10.47
C GLY A 27 -7.16 9.57 -10.72
N MET A 28 -8.25 9.00 -10.17
CA MET A 28 -9.59 9.60 -10.28
C MET A 28 -9.81 10.69 -9.23
N ARG A 29 -10.48 11.79 -9.62
CA ARG A 29 -10.94 12.79 -8.65
C ARG A 29 -12.15 12.27 -7.88
N LYS A 30 -12.35 12.77 -6.65
CA LYS A 30 -13.41 12.30 -5.74
C LYS A 30 -14.81 12.49 -6.34
N ASP A 31 -15.04 13.67 -6.91
CA ASP A 31 -16.29 14.06 -7.56
C ASP A 31 -16.59 13.18 -8.79
N GLU A 32 -15.59 12.93 -9.62
CA GLU A 32 -15.71 12.03 -10.79
C GLU A 32 -16.09 10.61 -10.36
N ALA A 33 -15.40 10.07 -9.35
CA ALA A 33 -15.71 8.74 -8.82
C ALA A 33 -17.13 8.66 -8.23
N ALA A 34 -17.56 9.71 -7.50
CA ALA A 34 -18.89 9.76 -6.92
C ALA A 34 -20.00 9.87 -7.98
N GLN A 35 -19.77 10.62 -9.06
CA GLN A 35 -20.70 10.72 -10.20
C GLN A 35 -20.84 9.39 -10.94
N GLN A 36 -19.73 8.66 -11.14
CA GLN A 36 -19.74 7.42 -11.91
C GLN A 36 -20.22 6.20 -11.11
N MET A 37 -19.91 6.13 -9.81
CA MET A 37 -20.11 4.93 -8.99
C MET A 37 -21.07 5.13 -7.81
N GLY A 38 -21.50 6.37 -7.56
CA GLY A 38 -22.35 6.73 -6.42
C GLY A 38 -21.54 7.13 -5.18
N GLU A 39 -22.00 8.19 -4.50
CA GLU A 39 -21.33 8.75 -3.33
C GLU A 39 -21.24 7.76 -2.17
N GLU A 40 -22.34 7.08 -1.84
CA GLU A 40 -22.41 6.07 -0.77
C GLU A 40 -21.38 4.96 -0.94
N LEU A 41 -21.20 4.47 -2.18
CA LEU A 41 -20.28 3.40 -2.49
C LEU A 41 -18.81 3.85 -2.37
N VAL A 42 -18.50 5.03 -2.91
CA VAL A 42 -17.17 5.65 -2.78
C VAL A 42 -16.86 5.96 -1.32
N TYR A 43 -17.84 6.43 -0.55
CA TYR A 43 -17.71 6.67 0.87
C TYR A 43 -17.41 5.35 1.62
N HIS A 44 -18.16 4.28 1.31
CA HIS A 44 -17.94 2.96 1.88
C HIS A 44 -16.50 2.46 1.67
N TRP A 45 -15.96 2.49 0.45
CA TRP A 45 -14.58 2.04 0.19
C TRP A 45 -13.52 2.87 0.91
N ARG A 46 -13.79 4.16 1.15
CA ARG A 46 -12.87 5.06 1.83
C ARG A 46 -12.87 4.89 3.34
N LYS A 47 -14.01 4.54 3.94
CA LYS A 47 -14.17 4.51 5.40
C LYS A 47 -14.23 3.10 5.98
N SER A 48 -14.57 2.10 5.16
CA SER A 48 -14.66 0.71 5.61
C SER A 48 -13.27 0.08 5.76
N TYR A 49 -13.09 -0.65 6.87
CA TYR A 49 -11.92 -1.49 7.09
C TYR A 49 -11.82 -2.61 6.03
N ARG A 50 -12.97 -3.15 5.63
CA ARG A 50 -13.09 -4.30 4.71
C ARG A 50 -13.52 -3.93 3.29
N GLY A 51 -13.89 -2.68 3.04
CA GLY A 51 -14.34 -2.22 1.73
C GLY A 51 -13.22 -2.37 0.70
N ILE A 52 -13.46 -3.22 -0.30
CA ILE A 52 -12.53 -3.45 -1.41
C ILE A 52 -12.94 -2.51 -2.55
N PRO A 53 -12.04 -1.64 -3.03
CA PRO A 53 -12.34 -0.77 -4.17
C PRO A 53 -12.47 -1.60 -5.46
N PRO A 54 -12.99 -1.01 -6.55
CA PRO A 54 -12.96 -1.65 -7.86
C PRO A 54 -11.52 -2.05 -8.23
N LEU A 55 -11.35 -3.32 -8.61
CA LEU A 55 -10.02 -3.87 -8.89
C LEU A 55 -9.52 -3.40 -10.25
N LEU A 56 -8.24 -3.02 -10.31
CA LEU A 56 -7.52 -2.82 -11.56
C LEU A 56 -6.79 -4.12 -11.92
N ALA A 57 -7.39 -4.92 -12.80
CA ALA A 57 -6.91 -6.26 -13.13
C ALA A 57 -5.45 -6.28 -13.64
N ALA A 58 -5.07 -5.24 -14.40
CA ALA A 58 -3.73 -5.07 -14.97
C ALA A 58 -2.70 -4.50 -13.98
N ALA A 59 -3.09 -4.07 -12.78
CA ALA A 59 -2.19 -3.40 -11.84
C ALA A 59 -0.93 -4.22 -11.51
N PRO A 60 -0.98 -5.54 -11.25
CA PRO A 60 0.23 -6.34 -11.03
C PRO A 60 1.21 -6.26 -12.20
N GLN A 61 0.74 -6.34 -13.44
CA GLN A 61 1.61 -6.25 -14.62
C GLN A 61 2.18 -4.84 -14.80
N LEU A 62 1.39 -3.80 -14.51
CA LEU A 62 1.84 -2.41 -14.58
C LEU A 62 2.90 -2.11 -13.51
N LEU A 63 2.64 -2.50 -12.26
CA LEU A 63 3.57 -2.34 -11.15
C LEU A 63 4.88 -3.10 -11.41
N HIS A 64 4.80 -4.33 -11.91
CA HIS A 64 5.98 -5.16 -12.17
C HIS A 64 6.89 -4.61 -13.29
N ARG A 65 6.37 -3.73 -14.16
CA ARG A 65 7.19 -2.99 -15.14
C ARG A 65 8.03 -1.89 -14.48
N GLU A 66 7.67 -1.45 -13.28
CA GLU A 66 8.49 -0.51 -12.52
C GLU A 66 9.67 -1.25 -11.88
N ALA A 67 10.89 -0.75 -12.08
CA ALA A 67 12.12 -1.37 -11.59
C ALA A 67 12.08 -1.69 -10.08
N ARG A 68 11.39 -0.85 -9.29
CA ARG A 68 11.24 -1.03 -7.83
C ARG A 68 10.39 -2.24 -7.41
N TYR A 69 9.60 -2.83 -8.32
CA TYR A 69 8.72 -3.97 -8.02
C TYR A 69 9.04 -5.22 -8.85
N HIS A 70 10.04 -5.18 -9.73
CA HIS A 70 10.43 -6.30 -10.59
C HIS A 70 10.78 -7.59 -9.83
N HIS A 71 11.31 -7.46 -8.60
CA HIS A 71 11.68 -8.60 -7.76
C HIS A 71 10.50 -9.24 -7.00
N ILE A 72 9.28 -8.74 -7.19
CA ILE A 72 8.08 -9.20 -6.49
C ILE A 72 7.25 -10.06 -7.44
N ALA A 73 6.78 -11.21 -6.96
CA ALA A 73 5.90 -12.08 -7.72
C ALA A 73 4.58 -11.35 -8.07
N LEU A 74 4.09 -11.55 -9.29
CA LEU A 74 2.82 -10.94 -9.75
C LEU A 74 1.63 -11.29 -8.85
N SER A 75 1.65 -12.45 -8.20
CA SER A 75 0.61 -12.90 -7.26
C SER A 75 0.57 -12.07 -5.97
N ASP A 76 1.69 -11.47 -5.59
CA ASP A 76 1.81 -10.68 -4.36
C ASP A 76 1.47 -9.20 -4.58
N LEU A 77 1.49 -8.74 -5.84
CA LEU A 77 1.17 -7.36 -6.18
C LEU A 77 -0.35 -7.13 -6.17
N PRO A 78 -0.83 -6.05 -5.55
CA PRO A 78 -2.26 -5.82 -5.38
C PRO A 78 -2.94 -5.35 -6.67
N LYS A 79 -4.19 -5.78 -6.86
CA LYS A 79 -5.13 -5.21 -7.86
C LYS A 79 -5.98 -4.07 -7.29
N GLY A 80 -6.00 -3.97 -5.96
CA GLY A 80 -6.88 -3.15 -5.15
C GLY A 80 -6.93 -3.76 -3.76
N GLU A 81 -6.94 -2.92 -2.73
CA GLU A 81 -6.83 -3.36 -1.35
C GLU A 81 -7.89 -2.69 -0.48
N SER A 82 -8.50 -3.46 0.42
CA SER A 82 -9.11 -2.91 1.63
C SER A 82 -8.04 -2.60 2.68
N LEU A 83 -8.43 -1.92 3.77
CA LEU A 83 -7.47 -1.62 4.84
C LEU A 83 -6.99 -2.91 5.53
N GLU A 84 -7.87 -3.91 5.67
CA GLU A 84 -7.52 -5.23 6.15
C GLU A 84 -6.44 -5.91 5.29
N MET A 85 -6.57 -5.84 3.96
CA MET A 85 -5.60 -6.45 3.04
C MET A 85 -4.23 -5.78 3.14
N ALA A 86 -4.19 -4.45 3.18
CA ALA A 86 -2.96 -3.70 3.40
C ALA A 86 -2.31 -4.06 4.74
N LEU A 87 -3.10 -4.21 5.81
CA LEU A 87 -2.59 -4.65 7.11
C LEU A 87 -1.97 -6.06 7.04
N ARG A 88 -2.63 -7.00 6.37
CA ARG A 88 -2.12 -8.39 6.21
C ARG A 88 -0.74 -8.45 5.56
N ARG A 89 -0.40 -7.55 4.62
CA ARG A 89 0.96 -7.50 4.04
C ARG A 89 1.98 -6.78 4.92
N VAL A 90 1.55 -5.83 5.75
CA VAL A 90 2.39 -5.07 6.69
C VAL A 90 2.82 -5.96 7.86
N ILE A 91 1.90 -6.76 8.42
CA ILE A 91 2.12 -7.58 9.62
C ILE A 91 3.38 -8.45 9.54
N PRO A 92 3.65 -9.21 8.45
CA PRO A 92 4.88 -10.00 8.35
C PRO A 92 6.15 -9.14 8.41
N TYR A 93 6.15 -7.95 7.82
CA TYR A 93 7.32 -7.06 7.86
C TYR A 93 7.52 -6.46 9.26
N TRP A 94 6.43 -6.13 9.94
CA TRP A 94 6.47 -5.74 11.35
C TRP A 94 7.09 -6.85 12.20
N GLN A 95 6.53 -8.06 12.14
CA GLN A 95 6.93 -9.19 12.99
C GLN A 95 8.38 -9.65 12.75
N HIS A 96 8.85 -9.64 11.50
CA HIS A 96 10.15 -10.22 11.16
C HIS A 96 11.28 -9.18 10.98
N VAL A 97 10.97 -7.90 10.80
CA VAL A 97 11.99 -6.87 10.52
C VAL A 97 11.94 -5.73 11.53
N ILE A 98 10.78 -5.11 11.75
CA ILE A 98 10.69 -3.91 12.60
C ILE A 98 10.71 -4.28 14.08
N ALA A 99 9.79 -5.14 14.52
CA ALA A 99 9.64 -5.50 15.93
C ALA A 99 10.92 -6.06 16.55
N PRO A 100 11.68 -6.97 15.90
CA PRO A 100 12.95 -7.45 16.46
C PRO A 100 13.98 -6.33 16.67
N ARG A 101 14.08 -5.38 15.72
CA ARG A 101 15.00 -4.24 15.81
C ARG A 101 14.64 -3.27 16.94
N VAL A 102 13.33 -3.04 17.12
CA VAL A 102 12.81 -2.20 18.23
C VAL A 102 13.12 -2.86 19.56
N VAL A 103 12.84 -4.16 19.71
CA VAL A 103 13.09 -4.90 20.96
C VAL A 103 14.57 -4.97 21.30
N SER A 104 15.45 -5.10 20.30
CA SER A 104 16.90 -5.13 20.51
C SER A 104 17.53 -3.76 20.75
N GLY A 105 16.75 -2.66 20.71
CA GLY A 105 17.27 -1.30 20.86
C GLY A 105 18.16 -0.83 19.71
N LEU A 106 18.02 -1.43 18.52
CA LEU A 106 18.79 -1.09 17.31
C LEU A 106 18.07 -0.06 16.43
N CYS A 107 17.31 0.84 17.05
CA CYS A 107 16.61 1.93 16.39
C CYS A 107 17.42 3.23 16.42
#